data_AF-A0A953LXP5-F1
#
_entry.id   AF-A0A953LXP5-F1
#
_cell.length_a   1.000
_cell.length_b   1.000
_cell.length_c   1.000
_cell.angle_alpha   90.00
_cell.angle_beta   90.00
_cell.angle_gamma   90.00
#
_symmetry.space_group_name_H-M   'P 1'
#
loop_
_entity.id
_entity.type
_entity.pdbx_description
1 polymer ?
#
loop_
_entity_poly.entity_id
_entity_poly.type
_entity_poly.pdbx_seq_one_letter_code
_entity_poly.pdbx_strand_id
1 'polypeptide(L)'
;MLLLKKVLHFLLSLRTAVWLLCLLITLLLAGAFIMPVAEEFQSLHAVPLFLWLQEQPPKITWWLWGALFLLVLLTANTLFCSVDSVIKKRKAGQWLLLISPQVTHIGFLLILLAHLFSAAGGFKGYAAAREGSLLELPDATSLHVKTISLSLGPGGHLEDWAVEVEYLSGDAAGGVVVKRDRLLPNKPSLHRGAGVYVKDLQAYPEKAVLLEVSREPGAAWALAGGIVFMAGTLTLLALKMRSEG
;
A
#
# COMPACT_ATOMS: atom_id res chain seq x y z
N MET A 1 11.02 -7.72 -38.20
CA MET A 1 9.73 -8.44 -38.02
C MET A 1 9.83 -9.73 -37.22
N LEU A 2 10.86 -10.58 -37.38
CA LEU A 2 11.02 -11.83 -36.63
C LEU A 2 11.15 -11.64 -35.10
N LEU A 3 11.93 -10.65 -34.65
CA LEU A 3 12.10 -10.31 -33.23
C LEU A 3 10.80 -9.91 -32.55
N LEU A 4 10.01 -9.03 -33.19
CA LEU A 4 8.72 -8.58 -32.66
C LEU A 4 7.73 -9.75 -32.49
N LYS A 5 7.69 -10.69 -33.45
CA LYS A 5 6.84 -11.88 -33.34
C LYS A 5 7.27 -12.79 -32.18
N LYS A 6 8.57 -12.95 -31.95
CA LYS A 6 9.09 -13.74 -30.82
C LYS A 6 8.75 -13.10 -29.48
N VAL A 7 8.93 -11.78 -29.35
CA VAL A 7 8.57 -11.03 -28.13
C VAL A 7 7.06 -11.12 -27.87
N LEU A 8 6.23 -10.95 -28.89
CA LEU A 8 4.77 -11.05 -28.75
C LEU A 8 4.35 -12.46 -28.32
N HIS A 9 4.93 -13.51 -28.92
CA HIS A 9 4.67 -14.89 -28.54
C HIS A 9 5.10 -15.18 -27.09
N PHE A 10 6.21 -14.60 -26.65
CA PHE A 10 6.67 -14.70 -25.27
C PHE A 10 5.68 -14.03 -24.29
N LEU A 11 5.20 -12.83 -24.61
CA LEU A 11 4.24 -12.06 -23.81
C LEU A 11 2.82 -12.65 -23.83
N LEU A 12 2.46 -13.42 -24.85
CA LEU A 12 1.15 -14.09 -24.96
C LEU A 12 1.13 -15.51 -24.37
N SER A 13 2.28 -16.02 -23.92
CA SER A 13 2.37 -17.41 -23.46
C SER A 13 2.03 -17.54 -21.97
N LEU A 14 1.08 -18.43 -21.68
CA LEU A 14 0.76 -18.85 -20.30
C LEU A 14 1.96 -19.52 -19.62
N ARG A 15 2.78 -20.26 -20.39
CA ARG A 15 3.98 -20.92 -19.86
C ARG A 15 4.99 -19.90 -19.35
N THR A 16 5.13 -18.77 -20.05
CA THR A 16 5.95 -17.65 -19.60
C THR A 16 5.44 -17.11 -18.26
N ALA A 17 4.13 -16.90 -18.12
CA ALA A 17 3.53 -16.41 -16.88
C ALA A 17 3.89 -17.30 -15.68
N VAL A 18 3.74 -18.62 -15.83
CA VAL A 18 4.07 -19.60 -14.78
C VAL A 18 5.55 -19.53 -14.41
N TRP A 19 6.46 -19.49 -15.39
CA TRP A 19 7.90 -19.37 -15.10
C TRP A 19 8.26 -18.05 -14.41
N LEU A 20 7.69 -16.93 -14.85
CA LEU A 20 7.89 -15.63 -14.21
C LEU A 20 7.41 -15.67 -12.75
N LEU A 21 6.27 -16.31 -12.48
CA LEU A 21 5.73 -16.46 -11.12
C LEU A 21 6.64 -17.32 -10.25
N CYS A 22 7.10 -18.48 -10.74
CA CYS A 22 8.04 -19.34 -10.01
C CYS A 22 9.36 -18.62 -9.67
N LEU A 23 9.89 -17.87 -10.63
CA LEU A 23 11.11 -17.10 -10.42
C LEU A 23 10.88 -15.95 -9.42
N LEU A 24 9.75 -15.25 -9.51
CA LEU A 24 9.36 -14.23 -8.54
C LEU A 24 9.27 -14.80 -7.13
N ILE A 25 8.60 -15.94 -6.95
CA ILE A 25 8.51 -16.64 -5.66
C ILE A 25 9.90 -16.98 -5.12
N THR A 26 10.81 -17.44 -5.98
CA THR A 26 12.19 -17.77 -5.58
C THR A 26 12.95 -16.54 -5.11
N LEU A 27 12.81 -15.39 -5.79
CA LEU A 27 13.42 -14.14 -5.36
C LEU A 27 12.84 -13.62 -4.04
N LEU A 28 11.51 -13.70 -3.86
CA LEU A 28 10.87 -13.30 -2.62
C LEU A 28 11.29 -14.20 -1.46
N LEU A 29 11.46 -15.50 -1.70
CA LEU A 29 11.98 -16.45 -0.71
C LEU A 29 13.42 -16.09 -0.31
N ALA A 30 14.28 -15.75 -1.28
CA ALA A 30 15.63 -15.25 -0.97
C ALA A 30 15.57 -13.98 -0.12
N GLY A 31 14.68 -13.03 -0.44
CA GLY A 31 14.45 -11.82 0.35
C GLY A 31 14.03 -12.13 1.80
N ALA A 32 13.15 -13.12 2.01
CA ALA A 32 12.71 -13.52 3.34
C ALA A 32 13.85 -14.02 4.25
N PHE A 33 14.92 -14.60 3.68
CA PHE A 33 16.11 -14.99 4.43
C PHE A 33 17.11 -13.85 4.62
N ILE A 34 17.21 -12.92 3.66
CA ILE A 34 18.16 -11.81 3.71
C ILE A 34 17.67 -10.69 4.66
N MET A 35 16.38 -10.35 4.60
CA MET A 35 15.78 -9.23 5.33
C MET A 35 16.04 -9.25 6.85
N PRO A 36 15.92 -10.37 7.57
CA PRO A 36 16.13 -10.38 9.03
C PRO A 36 17.59 -10.18 9.45
N VAL A 37 18.56 -10.39 8.53
CA VAL A 37 19.99 -10.37 8.83
C VAL A 37 20.62 -9.01 8.55
N ALA A 38 20.01 -8.22 7.66
CA ALA A 38 20.50 -6.91 7.25
C ALA A 38 19.74 -5.78 7.97
N GLU A 39 20.47 -4.95 8.73
CA GLU A 39 19.90 -3.82 9.49
C GLU A 39 19.28 -2.75 8.57
N GLU A 40 19.75 -2.66 7.32
CA GLU A 40 19.27 -1.71 6.32
C GLU A 40 17.75 -1.84 6.08
N PHE A 41 17.19 -3.04 6.24
CA PHE A 41 15.75 -3.28 6.05
C PHE A 41 14.88 -2.74 7.18
N GLN A 42 15.45 -2.34 8.32
CA GLN A 42 14.68 -1.75 9.43
C GLN A 42 14.01 -0.44 9.02
N SER A 43 14.61 0.35 8.14
CA SER A 43 14.07 1.64 7.67
C SER A 43 13.11 1.52 6.48
N LEU A 44 12.93 0.32 5.90
CA LEU A 44 12.12 0.08 4.71
C LEU A 44 10.66 0.57 4.86
N HIS A 45 10.14 0.56 6.09
CA HIS A 45 8.76 0.95 6.39
C HIS A 45 8.56 2.46 6.59
N ALA A 46 9.64 3.25 6.63
CA ALA A 46 9.59 4.68 6.96
C ALA A 46 9.56 5.58 5.71
N VAL A 47 10.21 5.16 4.63
CA VAL A 47 10.37 5.96 3.40
C VAL A 47 9.82 5.20 2.18
N PRO A 48 9.45 5.90 1.08
CA PRO A 48 8.97 5.23 -0.13
C PRO A 48 9.99 4.20 -0.65
N LEU A 49 9.50 3.04 -1.09
CA LEU A 49 10.32 1.92 -1.55
C LEU A 49 11.35 2.34 -2.62
N PHE A 50 10.96 3.15 -3.60
CA PHE A 50 11.89 3.54 -4.67
C PHE A 50 12.97 4.52 -4.21
N LEU A 51 12.66 5.38 -3.24
CA LEU A 51 13.65 6.26 -2.65
C LEU A 51 14.64 5.43 -1.82
N TRP A 52 14.12 4.56 -0.95
CA TRP A 52 14.93 3.63 -0.15
C TRP A 52 15.88 2.82 -1.05
N LEU A 53 15.34 2.24 -2.12
CA LEU A 53 16.09 1.34 -3.01
C LEU A 53 17.25 2.02 -3.75
N GLN A 54 17.17 3.34 -3.98
CA GLN A 54 18.26 4.12 -4.58
C GLN A 54 19.41 4.38 -3.60
N GLU A 55 19.12 4.43 -2.30
CA GLU A 55 20.11 4.70 -1.25
C GLU A 55 20.83 3.44 -0.78
N GLN A 56 20.24 2.26 -1.00
CA GLN A 56 20.78 1.00 -0.51
C GLN A 56 21.77 0.31 -1.45
N PRO A 57 22.75 -0.44 -0.91
CA PRO A 57 23.75 -1.12 -1.72
C PRO A 57 23.13 -2.24 -2.59
N PRO A 58 23.44 -2.32 -3.90
CA PRO A 58 22.89 -3.34 -4.80
C PRO A 58 23.15 -4.79 -4.36
N LYS A 59 24.22 -5.00 -3.57
CA LYS A 59 24.61 -6.31 -3.05
C LYS A 59 23.57 -6.94 -2.13
N ILE A 60 22.78 -6.14 -1.41
CA ILE A 60 21.72 -6.65 -0.52
C ILE A 60 20.33 -6.57 -1.16
N THR A 61 20.15 -5.65 -2.12
CA THR A 61 18.84 -5.36 -2.74
C THR A 61 18.62 -6.00 -4.11
N TRP A 62 19.58 -6.75 -4.64
CA TRP A 62 19.49 -7.39 -5.97
C TRP A 62 18.20 -8.23 -6.17
N TRP A 63 17.76 -8.94 -5.13
CA TRP A 63 16.57 -9.78 -5.19
C TRP A 63 15.29 -8.94 -5.35
N LEU A 64 15.27 -7.76 -4.73
CA LEU A 64 14.16 -6.82 -4.78
C LEU A 64 14.11 -6.11 -6.14
N TRP A 65 15.26 -5.69 -6.68
CA TRP A 65 15.35 -5.22 -8.07
C TRP A 65 14.90 -6.27 -9.08
N GLY A 66 15.31 -7.52 -8.89
CA GLY A 66 14.85 -8.65 -9.69
C GLY A 66 13.34 -8.87 -9.57
N ALA A 67 12.78 -8.81 -8.36
CA ALA A 67 11.35 -8.97 -8.14
C ALA A 67 10.54 -7.86 -8.82
N LEU A 68 10.99 -6.60 -8.73
CA LEU A 68 10.37 -5.46 -9.43
C LEU A 68 10.38 -5.66 -10.95
N PHE A 69 11.53 -6.08 -11.51
CA PHE A 69 11.63 -6.36 -12.94
C PHE A 69 10.69 -7.48 -13.39
N LEU A 70 10.63 -8.59 -12.65
CA LEU A 70 9.72 -9.70 -12.96
C LEU A 70 8.25 -9.30 -12.83
N LEU A 71 7.92 -8.43 -11.88
CA LEU A 71 6.57 -7.91 -11.72
C LEU A 71 6.14 -7.07 -12.92
N VAL A 72 7.04 -6.25 -13.47
CA VAL A 72 6.80 -5.50 -14.72
C VAL A 72 6.56 -6.46 -15.89
N LEU A 73 7.40 -7.50 -16.03
CA LEU A 73 7.21 -8.51 -17.07
C LEU A 73 5.90 -9.28 -16.93
N LEU A 74 5.53 -9.66 -15.70
CA LEU A 74 4.28 -10.35 -15.40
C LEU A 74 3.08 -9.46 -15.73
N THR A 75 3.11 -8.19 -15.34
CA THR A 75 2.08 -7.18 -15.67
C THR A 75 1.89 -7.07 -17.18
N ALA A 76 3.00 -6.96 -17.94
CA ALA A 76 2.94 -6.90 -19.38
C ALA A 76 2.32 -8.19 -19.96
N ASN A 77 2.80 -9.37 -19.54
CA ASN A 77 2.26 -10.66 -19.97
C ASN A 77 0.75 -10.78 -19.70
N THR A 78 0.30 -10.41 -18.50
CA THR A 78 -1.12 -10.40 -18.13
C THR A 78 -1.93 -9.48 -19.04
N LEU A 79 -1.47 -8.27 -19.32
CA LEU A 79 -2.15 -7.32 -20.22
C LEU A 79 -2.28 -7.89 -21.64
N PHE A 80 -1.19 -8.38 -22.24
CA PHE A 80 -1.21 -8.94 -23.60
C PHE A 80 -2.11 -10.19 -23.70
N CYS A 81 -1.99 -11.12 -22.74
CA CYS A 81 -2.84 -12.31 -22.70
C CYS A 81 -4.33 -11.97 -22.53
N SER A 82 -4.63 -10.95 -21.72
CA SER A 82 -6.01 -10.48 -21.50
C SER A 82 -6.62 -9.93 -22.79
N VAL A 83 -5.90 -9.02 -23.45
CA VAL A 83 -6.34 -8.40 -24.71
C VAL A 83 -6.54 -9.45 -25.81
N ASP A 84 -5.59 -10.37 -25.98
CA ASP A 84 -5.69 -11.45 -26.98
C ASP A 84 -6.87 -12.38 -26.72
N SER A 85 -7.11 -12.76 -25.45
CA SER A 85 -8.25 -13.59 -25.08
C SER A 85 -9.59 -12.91 -25.35
N VAL A 86 -9.71 -11.60 -25.06
CA VAL A 86 -10.93 -10.82 -25.34
C VAL A 86 -11.19 -10.74 -26.84
N ILE A 87 -10.16 -10.48 -27.65
CA ILE A 87 -10.29 -10.36 -29.11
C ILE A 87 -10.72 -11.70 -29.73
N LYS A 88 -10.03 -12.80 -29.38
CA LYS A 88 -10.29 -14.12 -29.99
C LYS A 88 -11.64 -14.71 -29.60
N LYS A 89 -12.10 -14.46 -28.37
CA LYS A 89 -13.29 -15.15 -27.81
C LYS A 89 -14.57 -14.31 -27.86
N ARG A 90 -14.55 -13.17 -28.55
CA ARG A 90 -15.72 -12.26 -28.67
C ARG A 90 -16.98 -12.90 -29.27
N LYS A 91 -16.85 -13.99 -30.03
CA LYS A 91 -17.97 -14.68 -30.71
C LYS A 91 -18.53 -15.90 -29.97
N ALA A 92 -17.99 -16.26 -28.81
CA ALA A 92 -18.43 -17.45 -28.07
C ALA A 92 -19.67 -17.16 -27.20
N GLY A 93 -20.63 -18.09 -27.18
CA GLY A 93 -21.94 -17.91 -26.53
C GLY A 93 -21.93 -17.85 -25.00
N GLN A 94 -20.81 -18.19 -24.35
CA GLN A 94 -20.66 -18.18 -22.89
C GLN A 94 -19.88 -16.96 -22.39
N TRP A 95 -20.43 -15.77 -22.64
CA TRP A 95 -19.76 -14.48 -22.37
C TRP A 95 -19.34 -14.29 -20.90
N LEU A 96 -20.15 -14.77 -19.95
CA LEU A 96 -19.88 -14.66 -18.51
C LEU A 96 -18.65 -15.46 -18.05
N LEU A 97 -18.47 -16.69 -18.55
CA LEU A 97 -17.27 -17.51 -18.27
C LEU A 97 -16.01 -16.90 -18.89
N LEU A 98 -16.16 -16.12 -19.96
CA LEU A 98 -15.05 -15.47 -20.66
C LEU A 98 -14.60 -14.18 -19.99
N ILE A 99 -15.53 -13.40 -19.46
CA ILE A 99 -15.24 -12.11 -18.83
C ILE A 99 -14.71 -12.27 -17.41
N SER A 100 -15.11 -13.32 -16.68
CA SER A 100 -14.71 -13.52 -15.29
C SER A 100 -13.17 -13.59 -15.08
N PRO A 101 -12.39 -14.31 -15.90
CA PRO A 101 -10.93 -14.24 -15.84
C PRO A 101 -10.37 -12.83 -16.11
N GLN A 102 -11.01 -12.07 -17.00
CA GLN A 102 -10.60 -10.70 -17.32
C GLN A 102 -10.86 -9.73 -16.16
N VAL A 103 -12.00 -9.88 -15.49
CA VAL A 103 -12.33 -9.13 -14.25
C VAL A 103 -11.27 -9.43 -13.18
N THR A 104 -10.88 -10.70 -13.04
CA THR A 104 -9.81 -11.10 -12.11
C THR A 104 -8.48 -10.44 -12.46
N HIS A 105 -8.09 -10.40 -13.74
CA HIS A 105 -6.88 -9.70 -14.17
C HIS A 105 -6.95 -8.19 -13.93
N ILE A 106 -8.09 -7.54 -14.17
CA ILE A 106 -8.27 -6.11 -13.87
C ILE A 106 -8.09 -5.86 -12.37
N GLY A 107 -8.71 -6.68 -11.51
CA GLY A 107 -8.54 -6.58 -10.07
C GLY A 107 -7.07 -6.72 -9.64
N PHE A 108 -6.36 -7.71 -10.19
CA PHE A 108 -4.92 -7.90 -9.94
C PHE A 108 -4.09 -6.68 -10.39
N LEU A 109 -4.36 -6.13 -11.58
CA LEU A 109 -3.65 -4.97 -12.10
C LEU A 109 -3.89 -3.71 -11.25
N LEU A 110 -5.10 -3.53 -10.71
CA LEU A 110 -5.40 -2.43 -9.79
C LEU A 110 -4.64 -2.58 -8.46
N ILE A 111 -4.50 -3.80 -7.94
CA ILE A 111 -3.68 -4.08 -6.75
C ILE A 111 -2.20 -3.78 -7.03
N LEU A 112 -1.68 -4.19 -8.19
CA LEU A 112 -0.30 -3.85 -8.55
C LEU A 112 -0.09 -2.34 -8.71
N LEU A 113 -1.05 -1.65 -9.31
CA LEU A 113 -1.03 -0.19 -9.44
C LEU A 113 -1.05 0.49 -8.06
N ALA A 114 -1.84 -0.04 -7.12
CA ALA A 114 -1.85 0.43 -5.75
C ALA A 114 -0.47 0.34 -5.09
N HIS A 115 0.19 -0.82 -5.20
CA HIS A 115 1.55 -1.00 -4.69
C HIS A 115 2.55 -0.09 -5.39
N LEU A 116 2.41 0.16 -6.69
CA LEU A 116 3.25 1.12 -7.41
C LEU A 116 3.10 2.54 -6.86
N PHE A 117 1.87 3.00 -6.62
CA PHE A 117 1.63 4.32 -6.03
C PHE A 117 2.15 4.43 -4.61
N SER A 118 1.91 3.42 -3.76
CA SER A 118 2.48 3.42 -2.40
C SER A 118 4.01 3.32 -2.41
N ALA A 119 4.61 2.56 -3.33
CA ALA A 119 6.06 2.49 -3.49
C ALA A 119 6.69 3.82 -3.94
N ALA A 120 5.97 4.61 -4.73
CA ALA A 120 6.44 5.89 -5.26
C ALA A 120 6.19 7.08 -4.32
N GLY A 121 5.11 7.07 -3.54
CA GLY A 121 4.68 8.23 -2.76
C GLY A 121 4.12 7.91 -1.37
N GLY A 122 4.29 6.68 -0.90
CA GLY A 122 3.94 6.29 0.47
C GLY A 122 4.97 6.79 1.46
N PHE A 123 4.51 7.22 2.64
CA PHE A 123 5.37 7.71 3.71
C PHE A 123 4.80 7.31 5.06
N LYS A 124 5.69 7.07 6.03
CA LYS A 124 5.32 6.80 7.41
C LYS A 124 6.35 7.42 8.36
N GLY A 125 5.92 8.38 9.17
CA GLY A 125 6.74 9.05 10.16
C GLY A 125 6.20 8.88 11.57
N TYR A 126 7.10 8.91 12.55
CA TYR A 126 6.77 8.89 13.97
C TYR A 126 7.30 10.15 14.64
N ALA A 127 6.48 10.76 15.50
CA ALA A 127 6.89 11.91 16.29
C ALA A 127 6.26 11.83 17.69
N ALA A 128 7.10 11.97 18.71
CA ALA A 128 6.64 12.20 20.07
C ALA A 128 6.24 13.67 20.21
N ALA A 129 5.07 13.93 20.79
CA ALA A 129 4.55 15.27 21.03
C ALA A 129 3.95 15.40 22.43
N ARG A 130 4.01 16.60 22.97
CA ARG A 130 3.36 17.02 24.21
C ARG A 130 2.30 18.07 23.90
N GLU A 131 1.47 18.40 24.88
CA GLU A 131 0.58 19.56 24.77
C GLU A 131 1.40 20.83 24.44
N GLY A 132 0.94 21.60 23.46
CA GLY A 132 1.64 22.75 22.90
C GLY A 132 2.71 22.44 21.85
N SER A 133 2.99 21.16 21.57
CA SER A 133 3.99 20.80 20.54
C SER A 133 3.48 21.06 19.15
N LEU A 134 4.38 21.50 18.28
CA LEU A 134 4.11 21.78 16.88
C LEU A 134 5.01 20.89 16.01
N LEU A 135 4.39 20.06 15.18
CA LEU A 135 5.05 19.09 14.32
C LEU A 135 4.91 19.50 12.87
N GLU A 136 6.02 19.62 12.15
CA GLU A 136 5.98 19.88 10.72
C GLU A 136 5.54 18.63 9.96
N LEU A 137 4.57 18.80 9.08
CA LEU A 137 4.10 17.76 8.17
C LEU A 137 4.76 17.92 6.79
N PRO A 138 4.90 16.83 6.01
CA PRO A 138 5.57 16.87 4.70
C PRO A 138 4.93 17.79 3.66
N ASP A 139 3.71 18.26 3.88
CA ASP A 139 2.95 19.12 2.97
C ASP A 139 3.02 20.62 3.35
N ALA A 140 4.04 21.02 4.11
CA ALA A 140 4.24 22.37 4.63
C ALA A 140 3.08 22.88 5.51
N THR A 141 2.32 21.95 6.09
CA THR A 141 1.40 22.25 7.20
C THR A 141 2.05 21.85 8.51
N SER A 142 1.59 22.45 9.60
CA SER A 142 2.04 22.10 10.94
C SER A 142 0.89 21.52 11.75
N LEU A 143 1.14 20.43 12.45
CA LEU A 143 0.22 19.80 13.39
C LEU A 143 0.52 20.29 14.80
N HIS A 144 -0.37 21.09 15.36
CA HIS A 144 -0.30 21.56 16.74
C HIS A 144 -1.13 20.64 17.64
N VAL A 145 -0.48 20.02 18.63
CA VAL A 145 -1.14 19.21 19.66
C VAL A 145 -1.63 20.13 20.76
N LYS A 146 -2.94 20.31 20.87
CA LYS A 146 -3.56 21.22 21.85
C LYS A 146 -3.66 20.58 23.23
N THR A 147 -4.40 19.48 23.29
CA THR A 147 -4.83 18.88 24.55
C THR A 147 -4.70 17.37 24.44
N ILE A 148 -4.13 16.75 25.47
CA ILE A 148 -4.07 15.29 25.63
C ILE A 148 -4.93 14.94 26.84
N SER A 149 -6.09 14.36 26.58
CA SER A 149 -7.04 13.90 27.59
C SER A 149 -6.88 12.41 27.79
N LEU A 150 -6.55 11.99 29.02
CA LEU A 150 -6.41 10.60 29.41
C LEU A 150 -7.39 10.33 30.55
N SER A 151 -8.24 9.31 30.41
CA SER A 151 -9.12 8.82 31.47
C SER A 151 -8.50 7.55 32.05
N LEU A 152 -8.09 7.61 33.31
CA LEU A 152 -7.49 6.47 34.03
C LEU A 152 -8.54 5.88 34.99
N GLY A 153 -8.71 4.57 34.94
CA GLY A 153 -9.57 3.84 35.86
C GLY A 153 -8.96 3.70 37.27
N PRO A 154 -9.72 3.15 38.24
CA PRO A 154 -9.28 2.99 39.63
C PRO A 154 -7.97 2.20 39.82
N GLY A 155 -7.61 1.36 38.84
CA GLY A 155 -6.36 0.58 38.82
C GLY A 155 -5.21 1.23 38.04
N GLY A 156 -5.34 2.48 37.60
CA GLY A 156 -4.32 3.18 36.81
C GLY A 156 -4.22 2.76 35.35
N HIS A 157 -5.14 1.90 34.87
CA HIS A 157 -5.24 1.55 33.45
C HIS A 157 -5.93 2.65 32.66
N LEU A 158 -5.55 2.83 31.40
CA LEU A 158 -6.19 3.75 30.48
C LEU A 158 -7.57 3.19 30.06
N GLU A 159 -8.64 3.91 30.39
CA GLU A 159 -10.02 3.57 29.99
C GLU A 159 -10.41 4.26 28.68
N ASP A 160 -10.04 5.53 28.53
CA ASP A 160 -10.35 6.33 27.34
C ASP A 160 -9.28 7.40 27.13
N TRP A 161 -9.19 7.89 25.91
CA TRP A 161 -8.28 8.98 25.57
C TRP A 161 -8.79 9.82 24.40
N ALA A 162 -8.35 11.08 24.37
CA ALA A 162 -8.53 11.94 23.23
C ALA A 162 -7.35 12.88 23.04
N VAL A 163 -6.98 13.12 21.80
CA VAL A 163 -5.96 14.10 21.44
C VAL A 163 -6.57 15.13 20.51
N GLU A 164 -6.60 16.38 20.95
CA GLU A 164 -7.08 17.51 20.15
C GLU A 164 -5.93 18.08 19.35
N VAL A 165 -6.12 18.23 18.05
CA VAL A 165 -5.10 18.73 17.13
C VAL A 165 -5.63 19.84 16.25
N GLU A 166 -4.75 20.78 15.91
CA GLU A 166 -5.00 21.82 14.93
C GLU A 166 -3.98 21.74 13.81
N TYR A 167 -4.46 21.83 12.57
CA TYR A 167 -3.63 21.93 11.38
C TYR A 167 -3.47 23.41 11.03
N LEU A 168 -2.23 23.87 10.99
CA LEU A 168 -1.86 25.24 10.67
C LEU A 168 -1.23 25.30 9.28
N SER A 169 -1.60 26.31 8.48
CA SER A 169 -0.93 26.61 7.21
C SER A 169 -0.08 27.86 7.34
N GLY A 170 1.17 27.79 6.87
CA GLY A 170 2.18 28.83 7.05
C GLY A 170 3.18 28.48 8.15
N ASP A 171 4.10 29.41 8.41
CA ASP A 171 5.23 29.19 9.32
C ASP A 171 4.78 28.97 10.78
N ALA A 172 5.52 28.13 11.51
CA ALA A 172 5.14 27.52 12.78
C ALA A 172 4.69 28.50 13.88
N ALA A 173 5.15 29.75 13.84
CA ALA A 173 4.88 30.75 14.89
C ALA A 173 3.64 31.64 14.63
N GLY A 174 3.01 31.57 13.45
CA GLY A 174 1.91 32.48 13.08
C GLY A 174 0.90 31.91 12.07
N GLY A 175 0.92 30.60 11.83
CA GLY A 175 0.07 29.94 10.84
C GLY A 175 -1.43 30.05 11.14
N VAL A 176 -2.24 30.13 10.09
CA VAL A 176 -3.71 30.17 10.18
C VAL A 176 -4.23 28.75 10.40
N VAL A 177 -5.15 28.59 11.36
CA VAL A 177 -5.82 27.31 11.61
C VAL A 177 -6.69 26.93 10.41
N VAL A 178 -6.31 25.87 9.70
CA VAL A 178 -7.02 25.35 8.52
C VAL A 178 -8.04 24.28 8.92
N LYS A 179 -7.73 23.47 9.93
CA LYS A 179 -8.61 22.39 10.40
C LYS A 179 -8.37 22.12 11.88
N ARG A 180 -9.44 21.85 12.62
CA ARG A 180 -9.39 21.25 13.96
C ARG A 180 -9.90 19.82 13.89
N ASP A 181 -9.27 18.91 14.61
CA ASP A 181 -9.73 17.53 14.71
C ASP A 181 -9.47 16.94 16.09
N ARG A 182 -10.13 15.82 16.38
CA ARG A 182 -10.00 15.10 17.64
C ARG A 182 -9.76 13.63 17.36
N LEU A 183 -8.55 13.17 17.67
CA LEU A 183 -8.17 11.77 17.57
C LEU A 183 -8.75 11.02 18.78
N LEU A 184 -9.36 9.87 18.50
CA LEU A 184 -9.97 8.96 19.48
C LEU A 184 -9.56 7.51 19.15
N PRO A 185 -9.81 6.54 20.04
CA PRO A 185 -9.72 5.13 19.70
C PRO A 185 -10.44 4.82 18.38
N ASN A 186 -9.72 4.24 17.42
CA ASN A 186 -10.23 3.91 16.07
C ASN A 186 -10.73 5.09 15.22
N LYS A 187 -10.43 6.34 15.60
CA LYS A 187 -10.79 7.53 14.84
C LYS A 187 -9.53 8.38 14.58
N PRO A 188 -8.73 8.04 13.54
CA PRO A 188 -7.61 8.87 13.13
C PRO A 188 -8.09 10.18 12.50
N SER A 189 -7.22 11.18 12.46
CA SER A 189 -7.48 12.39 11.68
C SER A 189 -6.93 12.25 10.27
N LEU A 190 -7.73 12.61 9.26
CA LEU A 190 -7.30 12.65 7.86
C LEU A 190 -7.11 14.10 7.40
N HIS A 191 -5.92 14.42 6.90
CA HIS A 191 -5.60 15.74 6.36
C HIS A 191 -4.79 15.60 5.06
N ARG A 192 -5.31 16.17 3.96
CA ARG A 192 -4.63 16.19 2.64
C ARG A 192 -4.09 14.84 2.15
N GLY A 193 -4.81 13.76 2.46
CA GLY A 193 -4.44 12.39 2.08
C GLY A 193 -3.43 11.70 3.01
N ALA A 194 -2.95 12.39 4.04
CA ALA A 194 -2.23 11.79 5.17
C ALA A 194 -3.19 11.49 6.32
N GLY A 195 -2.97 10.39 7.02
CA GLY A 195 -3.61 10.04 8.27
C GLY A 195 -2.67 10.30 9.44
N VAL A 196 -3.22 10.83 10.52
CA VAL A 196 -2.54 11.01 11.81
C VAL A 196 -3.18 10.07 12.82
N TYR A 197 -2.35 9.23 13.42
CA TYR A 197 -2.74 8.15 14.33
C TYR A 197 -2.01 8.30 15.65
N VAL A 198 -2.69 7.98 16.75
CA VAL A 198 -2.04 7.80 18.06
C VAL A 198 -1.55 6.37 18.15
N LYS A 199 -0.25 6.19 18.40
CA LYS A 199 0.40 4.88 18.56
C LYS A 199 0.61 4.52 20.02
N ASP A 200 0.95 5.51 20.82
CA ASP A 200 1.19 5.33 22.24
C ASP A 200 0.85 6.62 23.00
N LEU A 201 0.54 6.46 24.29
CA LEU A 201 0.19 7.54 25.19
C LEU A 201 0.91 7.35 26.52
N GLN A 202 1.55 8.42 26.97
CA GLN A 202 2.25 8.45 28.24
C GLN A 202 1.54 9.42 29.17
N ALA A 203 1.16 8.95 30.36
CA ALA A 203 0.51 9.78 31.38
C ALA A 203 1.50 10.44 32.35
N TYR A 204 2.68 9.84 32.55
CA TYR A 204 3.69 10.24 33.54
C TYR A 204 5.11 10.14 32.95
N PRO A 205 6.05 11.07 33.24
CA PRO A 205 5.95 12.21 34.16
C PRO A 205 5.15 13.41 33.60
N GLU A 206 5.03 13.50 32.29
CA GLU A 206 4.20 14.48 31.60
C GLU A 206 3.35 13.78 30.54
N LYS A 207 2.21 14.37 30.20
CA LYS A 207 1.37 13.84 29.13
C LYS A 207 2.08 13.97 27.79
N ALA A 208 2.34 12.83 27.16
CA ALA A 208 2.91 12.77 25.84
C ALA A 208 2.16 11.77 24.97
N VAL A 209 2.24 11.98 23.67
CA VAL A 209 1.64 11.13 22.65
C VAL A 209 2.68 10.78 21.60
N LEU A 210 2.75 9.51 21.21
CA LEU A 210 3.47 9.10 20.03
C LEU A 210 2.49 9.13 18.85
N LEU A 211 2.71 10.05 17.93
CA LEU A 211 1.93 10.20 16.72
C LEU A 211 2.61 9.49 15.55
N GLU A 212 1.81 8.79 14.75
CA GLU A 212 2.20 8.28 13.44
C GLU A 212 1.49 9.11 12.37
N VAL A 213 2.26 9.65 11.45
CA VAL A 213 1.77 10.31 10.24
C VAL A 213 2.04 9.38 9.08
N SER A 214 1.01 8.94 8.38
CA SER A 214 1.16 8.04 7.23
C SER A 214 0.37 8.50 6.03
N ARG A 215 0.92 8.32 4.83
CA ARG A 215 0.24 8.60 3.56
C ARG A 215 0.31 7.36 2.69
N GLU A 216 -0.86 6.88 2.27
CA GLU A 216 -0.99 5.65 1.47
C GLU A 216 -1.78 5.92 0.19
N PRO A 217 -1.14 6.45 -0.88
CA PRO A 217 -1.85 6.80 -2.11
C PRO A 217 -2.43 5.58 -2.85
N GLY A 218 -1.88 4.38 -2.60
CA GLY A 218 -2.36 3.13 -3.17
C GLY A 218 -3.61 2.57 -2.50
N ALA A 219 -3.96 2.97 -1.27
CA ALA A 219 -4.95 2.25 -0.45
C ALA A 219 -6.32 2.09 -1.13
N ALA A 220 -6.84 3.16 -1.75
CA ALA A 220 -8.13 3.11 -2.45
C ALA A 220 -8.08 2.17 -3.68
N TRP A 221 -6.97 2.14 -4.40
CA TRP A 221 -6.76 1.28 -5.55
C TRP A 221 -6.64 -0.20 -5.14
N ALA A 222 -5.98 -0.48 -4.02
CA ALA A 222 -5.86 -1.82 -3.47
C ALA A 222 -7.25 -2.36 -3.07
N LEU A 223 -8.07 -1.54 -2.41
CA LEU A 223 -9.44 -1.90 -2.04
C LEU A 223 -10.30 -2.16 -3.28
N ALA A 224 -10.30 -1.24 -4.24
CA ALA A 224 -11.05 -1.40 -5.49
C ALA A 224 -10.61 -2.66 -6.24
N GLY A 225 -9.31 -2.87 -6.37
CA GLY A 225 -8.73 -4.06 -7.01
C GLY A 225 -9.12 -5.35 -6.29
N GLY A 226 -9.08 -5.37 -4.95
CA GLY A 226 -9.49 -6.52 -4.14
C GLY A 226 -10.96 -6.89 -4.32
N ILE A 227 -11.86 -5.90 -4.32
CA ILE A 227 -13.29 -6.11 -4.57
C ILE A 227 -13.52 -6.69 -5.97
N VAL A 228 -12.90 -6.11 -7.00
CA VAL A 228 -13.02 -6.57 -8.39
C VAL A 228 -12.45 -7.98 -8.56
N PHE A 229 -11.26 -8.25 -7.99
CA PHE A 229 -10.62 -9.56 -8.03
C PHE A 229 -11.49 -10.64 -7.38
N MET A 230 -12.03 -10.36 -6.20
CA MET A 230 -12.92 -11.26 -5.48
C MET A 230 -14.20 -11.54 -6.27
N ALA A 231 -14.85 -10.50 -6.80
CA ALA A 231 -16.05 -10.64 -7.62
C ALA A 231 -15.78 -11.50 -8.88
N GLY A 232 -14.65 -11.27 -9.56
CA GLY A 232 -14.23 -12.05 -10.72
C GLY A 232 -14.05 -13.52 -10.39
N THR A 233 -13.37 -13.82 -9.27
CA THR A 233 -13.06 -15.18 -8.81
C THR A 233 -14.32 -15.93 -8.36
N LEU A 234 -15.19 -15.29 -7.56
CA LEU A 234 -16.44 -15.90 -7.11
C LEU A 234 -17.38 -16.19 -8.28
N THR A 235 -17.45 -15.28 -9.26
CA THR A 235 -18.22 -15.50 -10.47
C THR A 235 -17.68 -16.70 -11.26
N LEU A 236 -16.36 -16.82 -11.39
CA LEU A 236 -15.74 -17.97 -12.08
C LEU A 236 -16.13 -19.29 -11.41
N LEU A 237 -15.97 -19.33 -10.09
CA LEU A 237 -16.23 -20.50 -9.27
C LEU A 237 -17.70 -20.92 -9.36
N ALA A 238 -18.62 -19.97 -9.18
CA ALA A 238 -20.06 -20.24 -9.23
C ALA A 238 -20.50 -20.75 -10.61
N LEU A 239 -19.99 -20.16 -11.69
CA LEU A 239 -20.32 -20.61 -13.05
C LEU A 239 -19.74 -22.00 -13.34
N LYS A 240 -18.52 -22.28 -12.88
CA LYS A 240 -17.89 -23.58 -13.07
C LYS A 240 -18.62 -24.68 -12.29
N MET A 241 -18.99 -24.43 -11.04
CA MET A 241 -19.80 -25.37 -10.24
C MET A 241 -21.14 -25.69 -10.90
N ARG A 242 -21.81 -24.69 -11.51
CA ARG A 242 -23.07 -24.91 -12.26
C ARG A 242 -22.90 -25.68 -13.57
N SER A 243 -21.69 -25.71 -14.14
CA SER A 243 -21.43 -26.45 -15.38
C SER A 243 -21.05 -27.91 -15.14
N GLU A 244 -20.59 -28.24 -13.92
CA GLU A 244 -20.13 -29.58 -13.53
C GLU A 244 -21.16 -30.36 -12.70
N GLY A 245 -22.19 -29.71 -12.17
CA GLY A 245 -23.31 -30.32 -11.43
C GLY A 245 -24.61 -30.31 -12.24
#